data_AF-A0A963EFC3-F1
#
_entry.id   AF-A0A963EFC3-F1
#
_cell.length_a   1.000
_cell.length_b   1.000
_cell.length_c   1.000
_cell.angle_alpha   90.00
_cell.angle_beta   90.00
_cell.angle_gamma   90.00
#
_symmetry.space_group_name_H-M   'P 1'
#
loop_
_entity.id
_entity.type
_entity.pdbx_description
1 polymer ?
#
loop_
_entity_poly.entity_id
_entity_poly.type
_entity_poly.pdbx_seq_one_letter_code
_entity_poly.pdbx_strand_id
1 'polypeptide(L)'
;MLKKNHWSIPGFTCIAMLSLSACGGSNGHGNLGTPGGAGGSGAGGGGETPVVDFTVPNVYATGVDGYASEIGQLNVFGDSYSDENARNNADYATWAERMVARTGGGSLNSFAKGEASANSTNVYATGPDDEDVNNTLKNQVDLFEAAGSGFAANDLTVIYMGYNDVNKLWKDADRQSALNDYETELNRLIDSGATAGDRKVFLTLIHDWNATPKEVARVEKEMQPGQTCANKGYTVEECSYKRGRTIEWNDRLIEMANANENVIAVDLFTVMERVVADPERFGFVDVTSVGGANAIADDATHLYFDAVHFGGHGQEIVAQVMNHYLTRGWNWANALAAGSEATAQLGADLEEGRLLALSQLTPEQRLGLNSFVMGDTAIESNGYGEGARSSFEAMRGGERKDVGFGLNYAFSNETMMGFAVSNYSNDSNGGSSLQSSRMESESQAFAFYFNTEASGIKLRTVASFSDDNHHRTDHDGLIGATNSTSFGGETMAISQTASLPLQVAGNWFTPWINLSHT
;
A
#
# COMPACT_ATOMS: atom_id res chain seq x y z
N MET A 1 65.34 29.08 -40.99
CA MET A 1 64.83 29.30 -39.62
C MET A 1 63.51 28.56 -39.48
N LEU A 2 63.38 27.81 -38.38
CA LEU A 2 62.20 27.20 -37.75
C LEU A 2 61.47 26.02 -38.44
N LYS A 3 61.60 24.86 -37.76
CA LYS A 3 60.89 23.58 -37.91
C LYS A 3 59.47 23.64 -37.34
N LYS A 4 58.56 22.81 -37.87
CA LYS A 4 57.41 22.24 -37.13
C LYS A 4 57.23 20.77 -37.51
N ASN A 5 57.11 19.92 -36.48
CA ASN A 5 56.89 18.47 -36.52
C ASN A 5 55.41 18.16 -36.21
N HIS A 6 54.91 17.05 -36.82
CA HIS A 6 53.96 15.99 -36.42
C HIS A 6 52.88 16.27 -35.33
N TRP A 7 51.66 15.73 -35.33
CA TRP A 7 51.23 14.31 -35.32
C TRP A 7 49.75 14.18 -35.71
N SER A 8 49.35 13.04 -36.29
CA SER A 8 47.97 12.61 -36.57
C SER A 8 47.62 11.36 -35.75
N ILE A 9 46.42 11.32 -35.15
CA ILE A 9 45.85 10.15 -34.46
C ILE A 9 44.57 9.73 -35.23
N PRO A 10 44.38 8.44 -35.58
CA PRO A 10 43.13 7.96 -36.18
C PRO A 10 42.10 7.56 -35.12
N GLY A 11 40.83 7.84 -35.43
CA GLY A 11 39.68 7.68 -34.53
C GLY A 11 39.15 6.24 -34.39
N PHE A 12 38.46 6.04 -33.27
CA PHE A 12 37.57 4.91 -32.97
C PHE A 12 36.15 5.45 -32.78
N THR A 13 35.19 5.02 -33.60
CA THR A 13 33.77 5.04 -33.21
C THR A 13 32.99 4.02 -34.05
N CYS A 14 32.53 2.94 -33.41
CA CYS A 14 31.38 2.12 -33.81
C CYS A 14 30.86 1.46 -32.53
N ILE A 15 29.72 1.92 -32.01
CA ILE A 15 28.89 1.19 -31.03
C ILE A 15 27.71 0.65 -31.81
N ALA A 16 27.59 -0.67 -31.89
CA ALA A 16 26.43 -1.37 -32.43
C ALA A 16 25.51 -1.74 -31.27
N MET A 17 24.26 -1.26 -31.30
CA MET A 17 23.19 -1.73 -30.42
C MET A 17 22.62 -3.04 -30.98
N LEU A 18 22.55 -4.08 -30.14
CA LEU A 18 21.85 -5.33 -30.41
C LEU A 18 20.48 -5.27 -29.75
N SER A 19 19.41 -5.38 -30.55
CA SER A 19 18.04 -5.62 -30.08
C SER A 19 17.76 -7.13 -30.06
N LEU A 20 17.33 -7.68 -28.92
CA LEU A 20 16.80 -9.03 -28.81
C LEU A 20 15.30 -8.97 -28.52
N SER A 21 14.52 -9.71 -29.31
CA SER A 21 13.09 -9.91 -29.14
C SER A 21 12.85 -11.24 -28.40
N ALA A 22 12.06 -11.21 -27.33
CA ALA A 22 11.66 -12.40 -26.58
C ALA A 22 10.31 -12.94 -27.09
N CYS A 23 10.23 -14.25 -27.29
CA CYS A 23 9.01 -15.00 -27.56
C CYS A 23 8.50 -15.61 -26.25
N GLY A 24 7.27 -15.31 -25.86
CA GLY A 24 6.59 -15.90 -24.71
C GLY A 24 5.93 -17.24 -25.03
N GLY A 25 5.92 -18.14 -24.04
CA GLY A 25 5.16 -19.39 -24.06
C GLY A 25 4.96 -19.91 -22.64
N SER A 26 3.77 -19.65 -22.06
CA SER A 26 3.37 -20.16 -20.74
C SER A 26 2.76 -21.55 -20.86
N ASN A 27 3.04 -22.44 -19.91
CA ASN A 27 2.15 -23.56 -19.56
C ASN A 27 2.19 -23.76 -18.03
N GLY A 28 1.04 -23.64 -17.40
CA GLY A 28 0.87 -23.87 -15.97
C GLY A 28 0.59 -25.34 -15.62
N HIS A 29 0.76 -25.68 -14.34
CA HIS A 29 0.01 -26.71 -13.64
C HIS A 29 0.14 -26.50 -12.12
N GLY A 30 -1.00 -26.45 -11.42
CA GLY A 30 -1.06 -26.38 -9.97
C GLY A 30 -1.00 -27.76 -9.31
N ASN A 31 -0.72 -27.78 -8.00
CA ASN A 31 -1.21 -28.84 -7.13
C ASN A 31 -1.31 -28.38 -5.66
N LEU A 32 -2.37 -28.88 -5.02
CA LEU A 32 -2.79 -28.61 -3.64
C LEU A 32 -2.02 -29.50 -2.64
N GLY A 33 -1.74 -28.96 -1.44
CA GLY A 33 -1.28 -29.73 -0.29
C GLY A 33 -1.28 -28.92 1.02
N THR A 34 -2.22 -29.25 1.92
CA THR A 34 -2.35 -28.79 3.33
C THR A 34 -1.71 -29.82 4.30
N PRO A 35 -1.68 -29.59 5.64
CA PRO A 35 -0.76 -28.71 6.38
C PRO A 35 -0.07 -29.46 7.56
N GLY A 36 0.89 -28.82 8.24
CA GLY A 36 1.32 -29.35 9.55
C GLY A 36 2.48 -28.63 10.25
N GLY A 37 2.20 -28.14 11.46
CA GLY A 37 3.02 -28.47 12.62
C GLY A 37 4.04 -27.44 13.16
N ALA A 38 3.58 -26.64 14.12
CA ALA A 38 4.17 -26.36 15.43
C ALA A 38 5.64 -25.86 15.58
N GLY A 39 5.76 -24.67 16.18
CA GLY A 39 6.50 -24.49 17.44
C GLY A 39 7.94 -23.99 17.37
N GLY A 40 8.16 -22.74 17.80
CA GLY A 40 9.50 -22.21 18.04
C GLY A 40 9.49 -20.81 18.62
N SER A 41 9.38 -20.71 19.95
CA SER A 41 9.60 -19.48 20.71
C SER A 41 11.11 -19.19 20.79
N GLY A 42 11.55 -18.09 20.20
CA GLY A 42 12.92 -17.57 20.32
C GLY A 42 12.88 -16.06 20.54
N ALA A 43 13.19 -15.64 21.76
CA ALA A 43 13.41 -14.25 22.12
C ALA A 43 14.85 -13.83 21.77
N GLY A 44 15.04 -12.63 21.19
CA GLY A 44 16.33 -11.96 21.20
C GLY A 44 16.56 -11.00 20.05
N GLY A 45 16.72 -9.70 20.37
CA GLY A 45 17.36 -8.72 19.51
C GLY A 45 16.47 -7.56 19.11
N GLY A 46 16.44 -6.50 19.92
CA GLY A 46 15.95 -5.19 19.49
C GLY A 46 16.92 -4.59 18.47
N GLY A 47 16.76 -4.97 17.21
CA GLY A 47 17.22 -4.19 16.07
C GLY A 47 16.14 -3.18 15.72
N GLU A 48 16.53 -1.93 15.47
CA GLU A 48 15.64 -0.96 14.85
C GLU A 48 15.03 -1.58 13.59
N THR A 49 13.71 -1.61 13.55
CA THR A 49 12.95 -2.20 12.45
C THR A 49 13.35 -1.47 11.17
N PRO A 50 13.82 -2.17 10.12
CA PRO A 50 14.09 -1.51 8.86
C PRO A 50 12.81 -0.84 8.36
N VAL A 51 12.91 0.45 8.05
CA VAL A 51 11.84 1.25 7.44
C VAL A 51 11.61 0.65 6.05
N VAL A 52 10.48 -0.04 5.86
CA VAL A 52 10.08 -0.52 4.54
C VAL A 52 9.42 0.66 3.83
N ASP A 53 10.13 1.25 2.87
CA ASP A 53 9.60 2.33 2.03
C ASP A 53 8.38 1.85 1.21
N PHE A 54 7.45 2.76 0.91
CA PHE A 54 6.32 2.46 0.03
C PHE A 54 6.84 2.16 -1.39
N THR A 55 6.37 1.07 -1.98
CA THR A 55 6.80 0.62 -3.31
C THR A 55 6.39 1.58 -4.42
N VAL A 56 5.24 2.25 -4.27
CA VAL A 56 4.93 3.49 -5.01
C VAL A 56 4.93 4.63 -4.02
N PRO A 57 5.64 5.74 -4.30
CA PRO A 57 5.69 6.89 -3.42
C PRO A 57 4.30 7.27 -2.92
N ASN A 58 4.12 7.22 -1.60
CA ASN A 58 2.86 7.58 -0.99
C ASN A 58 2.92 9.03 -0.56
N VAL A 59 2.21 9.87 -1.28
CA VAL A 59 2.18 11.31 -0.99
C VAL A 59 1.50 11.65 0.33
N TYR A 60 0.76 10.70 0.92
CA TYR A 60 0.08 10.87 2.20
C TYR A 60 0.81 10.25 3.37
N ALA A 61 1.82 9.40 3.13
CA ALA A 61 2.55 8.72 4.19
C ALA A 61 4.01 8.52 3.81
N THR A 62 4.90 9.00 4.66
CA THR A 62 6.36 8.95 4.47
C THR A 62 7.05 8.08 5.52
N GLY A 63 6.30 7.43 6.42
CA GLY A 63 6.84 6.58 7.49
C GLY A 63 6.06 5.29 7.74
N VAL A 64 6.62 4.41 8.58
CA VAL A 64 6.07 3.07 8.93
C VAL A 64 5.08 3.07 10.09
N ASP A 65 4.77 4.24 10.66
CA ASP A 65 3.97 4.39 11.88
C ASP A 65 2.50 4.00 11.68
N GLY A 66 2.11 3.61 10.47
CA GLY A 66 0.76 3.16 10.12
C GLY A 66 -0.24 4.30 10.00
N TYR A 67 0.22 5.55 9.98
CA TYR A 67 -0.61 6.74 9.80
C TYR A 67 -0.18 7.58 8.59
N ALA A 68 -1.14 8.28 7.98
CA ALA A 68 -0.85 9.34 7.03
C ALA A 68 -0.09 10.46 7.75
N SER A 69 1.11 10.77 7.26
CA SER A 69 1.96 11.84 7.79
C SER A 69 1.88 13.13 6.97
N GLU A 70 1.23 13.11 5.80
CA GLU A 70 1.24 14.23 4.84
C GLU A 70 -0.13 14.41 4.16
N ILE A 71 -1.12 14.94 4.87
CA ILE A 71 -2.33 15.50 4.23
C ILE A 71 -2.14 17.01 4.18
N GLY A 72 -2.21 17.62 2.98
CA GLY A 72 -2.19 19.07 2.81
C GLY A 72 -3.49 19.68 3.31
N GLN A 73 -4.56 19.52 2.53
CA GLN A 73 -5.92 19.85 2.92
C GLN A 73 -6.83 18.62 2.81
N LEU A 74 -7.62 18.37 3.86
CA LEU A 74 -8.70 17.40 3.86
C LEU A 74 -10.00 18.12 3.48
N ASN A 75 -10.49 17.90 2.26
CA ASN A 75 -11.76 18.43 1.79
C ASN A 75 -12.87 17.41 2.06
N VAL A 76 -13.82 17.74 2.93
CA VAL A 76 -14.87 16.81 3.37
C VAL A 76 -16.24 17.28 2.92
N PHE A 77 -16.92 16.41 2.18
CA PHE A 77 -18.31 16.54 1.78
C PHE A 77 -19.09 15.45 2.49
N GLY A 78 -20.25 15.78 3.06
CA GLY A 78 -20.96 14.79 3.84
C GLY A 78 -22.17 15.30 4.58
N ASP A 79 -22.66 14.46 5.48
CA ASP A 79 -23.80 14.75 6.34
C ASP A 79 -23.39 14.87 7.82
N SER A 80 -24.32 14.60 8.74
CA SER A 80 -24.10 14.69 10.18
C SER A 80 -23.00 13.76 10.73
N TYR A 81 -22.58 12.73 9.99
CA TYR A 81 -21.43 11.91 10.39
C TYR A 81 -20.09 12.63 10.22
N SER A 82 -20.07 13.72 9.44
CA SER A 82 -18.87 14.51 9.13
C SER A 82 -18.98 16.00 9.50
N ASP A 83 -20.18 16.49 9.84
CA ASP A 83 -20.40 17.88 10.26
C ASP A 83 -19.88 18.13 11.69
N GLU A 84 -18.91 19.02 11.82
CA GLU A 84 -18.29 19.44 13.08
C GLU A 84 -19.30 20.07 14.07
N ASN A 85 -20.47 20.50 13.58
CA ASN A 85 -21.54 21.10 14.39
C ASN A 85 -22.63 20.10 14.78
N ALA A 86 -22.71 18.92 14.16
CA ALA A 86 -23.78 17.95 14.39
C ALA A 86 -23.69 17.24 15.76
N ARG A 87 -22.57 17.40 16.48
CA ARG A 87 -22.32 16.78 17.79
C ARG A 87 -23.16 17.33 18.96
N ASN A 88 -24.09 18.28 18.75
CA ASN A 88 -25.06 18.74 19.78
C ASN A 88 -24.43 19.12 21.14
N ASN A 89 -23.29 19.82 21.15
CA ASN A 89 -22.45 20.16 22.32
C ASN A 89 -21.68 18.99 22.96
N ALA A 90 -21.64 17.81 22.33
CA ALA A 90 -20.72 16.76 22.74
C ALA A 90 -19.28 17.18 22.41
N ASP A 91 -18.39 17.08 23.39
CA ASP A 91 -17.00 17.56 23.31
C ASP A 91 -16.08 16.44 22.81
N TYR A 92 -16.27 16.01 21.56
CA TYR A 92 -15.37 15.07 20.89
C TYR A 92 -15.07 15.49 19.46
N ALA A 93 -13.87 15.14 18.99
CA ALA A 93 -13.45 15.36 17.61
C ALA A 93 -14.14 14.36 16.67
N THR A 94 -14.68 14.85 15.56
CA THR A 94 -15.12 14.06 14.41
C THR A 94 -13.96 13.25 13.83
N TRP A 95 -14.27 12.23 13.03
CA TRP A 95 -13.26 11.44 12.33
C TRP A 95 -12.32 12.33 11.47
N ALA A 96 -12.86 13.38 10.85
CA ALA A 96 -12.10 14.29 9.99
C ALA A 96 -11.12 15.17 10.79
N GLU A 97 -11.58 15.75 11.91
CA GLU A 97 -10.72 16.49 12.84
C GLU A 97 -9.57 15.60 13.36
N ARG A 98 -9.87 14.33 13.68
CA ARG A 98 -8.87 13.36 14.14
C ARG A 98 -7.84 13.01 13.08
N MET A 99 -8.27 12.82 11.83
CA MET A 99 -7.35 12.55 10.72
C MET A 99 -6.37 13.70 10.54
N VAL A 100 -6.87 14.94 10.47
CA VAL A 100 -6.02 16.12 10.32
C VAL A 100 -5.05 16.26 11.50
N ALA A 101 -5.54 16.09 12.74
CA ALA A 101 -4.70 16.17 13.93
C ALA A 101 -3.52 15.17 13.92
N ARG A 102 -3.71 13.98 13.34
CA ARG A 102 -2.66 12.93 13.26
C ARG A 102 -1.57 13.23 12.26
N THR A 103 -1.88 13.96 11.20
CA THR A 103 -0.91 14.27 10.14
C THR A 103 0.11 15.32 10.57
N GLY A 104 -0.11 16.03 11.68
CA GLY A 104 0.87 16.98 12.25
C GLY A 104 1.09 18.27 11.43
N GLY A 105 0.34 18.48 10.35
CA GLY A 105 0.47 19.67 9.49
C GLY A 105 -0.67 19.94 8.51
N GLY A 106 -1.67 19.05 8.40
CA GLY A 106 -2.81 19.25 7.51
C GLY A 106 -3.82 20.29 8.00
N SER A 107 -4.72 20.67 7.09
CA SER A 107 -5.88 21.53 7.40
C SER A 107 -7.18 20.83 7.03
N LEU A 108 -8.25 21.12 7.77
CA LEU A 108 -9.60 20.63 7.48
C LEU A 108 -10.39 21.71 6.72
N ASN A 109 -11.00 21.33 5.61
CA ASN A 109 -11.95 22.13 4.84
C ASN A 109 -13.26 21.34 4.71
N SER A 110 -14.08 21.41 5.76
CA SER A 110 -15.34 20.66 5.82
C SER A 110 -16.50 21.48 5.27
N PHE A 111 -17.19 20.92 4.28
CA PHE A 111 -18.46 21.40 3.75
C PHE A 111 -19.64 20.56 4.26
N ALA A 112 -19.38 19.51 5.05
CA ALA A 112 -20.41 18.62 5.55
C ALA A 112 -21.47 19.38 6.37
N LYS A 113 -22.72 18.97 6.21
CA LYS A 113 -23.86 19.57 6.92
C LYS A 113 -24.82 18.51 7.43
N GLY A 114 -25.25 18.65 8.67
CA GLY A 114 -26.34 17.85 9.21
C GLY A 114 -27.52 17.79 8.25
N GLU A 115 -28.15 16.62 8.17
CA GLU A 115 -29.31 16.36 7.29
C GLU A 115 -29.02 16.43 5.78
N ALA A 116 -27.77 16.65 5.37
CA ALA A 116 -27.45 16.73 3.95
C ALA A 116 -27.76 15.42 3.21
N SER A 117 -28.29 15.55 2.00
CA SER A 117 -28.55 14.41 1.10
C SER A 117 -27.85 14.57 -0.24
N ALA A 118 -27.67 13.47 -0.95
CA ALA A 118 -27.16 13.53 -2.33
C ALA A 118 -28.19 14.11 -3.28
N ASN A 119 -29.48 13.89 -3.01
CA ASN A 119 -30.57 14.49 -3.79
C ASN A 119 -30.44 16.03 -3.83
N SER A 120 -30.42 16.59 -5.04
CA SER A 120 -30.23 18.02 -5.31
C SER A 120 -31.31 18.95 -4.74
N THR A 121 -32.45 18.40 -4.31
CA THR A 121 -33.55 19.16 -3.70
C THR A 121 -33.65 19.02 -2.18
N ASN A 122 -32.73 18.27 -1.57
CA ASN A 122 -32.78 17.76 -0.19
C ASN A 122 -34.03 16.94 0.13
N VAL A 123 -33.83 15.71 0.63
CA VAL A 123 -34.89 14.81 1.07
C VAL A 123 -35.68 15.27 2.31
N TYR A 124 -35.17 16.25 3.07
CA TYR A 124 -35.86 16.84 4.22
C TYR A 124 -36.56 18.17 3.93
N ALA A 125 -36.22 18.84 2.84
CA ALA A 125 -36.83 20.13 2.51
C ALA A 125 -38.34 19.99 2.30
N THR A 126 -39.12 20.75 3.06
CA THR A 126 -40.59 20.74 2.99
C THR A 126 -41.14 21.79 2.02
N GLY A 127 -40.28 22.68 1.50
CA GLY A 127 -40.61 23.71 0.53
C GLY A 127 -39.38 24.47 0.06
N PRO A 128 -39.53 25.40 -0.91
CA PRO A 128 -38.41 26.16 -1.47
C PRO A 128 -37.81 27.18 -0.51
N ASP A 129 -38.57 27.58 0.53
CA ASP A 129 -38.12 28.52 1.56
C ASP A 129 -37.58 27.80 2.81
N ASP A 130 -37.47 26.47 2.77
CA ASP A 130 -36.95 25.66 3.87
C ASP A 130 -35.43 25.89 4.02
N GLU A 131 -34.95 26.02 5.24
CA GLU A 131 -33.52 26.24 5.50
C GLU A 131 -32.67 25.05 5.04
N ASP A 132 -33.28 23.86 5.00
CA ASP A 132 -32.65 22.63 4.55
C ASP A 132 -32.53 22.51 3.03
N VAL A 133 -33.17 23.37 2.23
CA VAL A 133 -33.12 23.28 0.75
C VAL A 133 -31.69 23.30 0.20
N ASN A 134 -30.75 23.89 0.96
CA ASN A 134 -29.33 23.99 0.61
C ASN A 134 -28.45 22.93 1.29
N ASN A 135 -29.01 22.04 2.12
CA ASN A 135 -28.27 20.93 2.73
C ASN A 135 -28.19 19.77 1.71
N THR A 136 -27.42 19.97 0.64
CA THR A 136 -27.25 18.97 -0.44
C THR A 136 -25.78 18.83 -0.81
N LEU A 137 -25.38 17.66 -1.32
CA LEU A 137 -24.03 17.49 -1.88
C LEU A 137 -23.73 18.54 -2.95
N LYS A 138 -24.72 18.81 -3.81
CA LYS A 138 -24.62 19.85 -4.84
C LYS A 138 -24.22 21.21 -4.26
N ASN A 139 -24.92 21.67 -3.23
CA ASN A 139 -24.61 22.98 -2.64
C ASN A 139 -23.23 22.96 -1.93
N GLN A 140 -22.84 21.84 -1.33
CA GLN A 140 -21.48 21.70 -0.76
C GLN A 140 -20.40 21.84 -1.83
N VAL A 141 -20.57 21.19 -2.99
CA VAL A 141 -19.66 21.33 -4.15
C VAL A 141 -19.71 22.75 -4.73
N ASP A 142 -20.89 23.36 -4.84
CA ASP A 142 -21.03 24.75 -5.28
C ASP A 142 -20.24 25.71 -4.37
N LEU A 143 -20.29 25.51 -3.04
CA LEU A 143 -19.54 26.31 -2.07
C LEU A 143 -18.03 26.11 -2.20
N PHE A 144 -17.58 24.87 -2.41
CA PHE A 144 -16.17 24.56 -2.67
C PHE A 144 -15.65 25.27 -3.93
N GLU A 145 -16.37 25.14 -5.05
CA GLU A 145 -16.01 25.80 -6.30
C GLU A 145 -16.05 27.32 -6.18
N ALA A 146 -17.06 27.87 -5.50
CA ALA A 146 -17.21 29.31 -5.29
C ALA A 146 -16.11 29.91 -4.41
N ALA A 147 -15.53 29.14 -3.48
CA ALA A 147 -14.38 29.56 -2.70
C ALA A 147 -13.13 29.78 -3.57
N GLY A 148 -13.11 29.24 -4.79
CA GLY A 148 -11.96 29.31 -5.71
C GLY A 148 -10.75 28.51 -5.21
N SER A 149 -10.97 27.64 -4.22
CA SER A 149 -9.97 26.74 -3.66
C SER A 149 -9.75 25.60 -4.65
N GLY A 150 -8.82 25.78 -5.60
CA GLY A 150 -8.35 24.64 -6.40
C GLY A 150 -7.64 23.61 -5.51
N PHE A 151 -7.50 22.38 -6.01
CA PHE A 151 -6.78 21.34 -5.27
C PHE A 151 -5.26 21.54 -5.34
N ALA A 152 -4.61 21.55 -4.18
CA ALA A 152 -3.16 21.57 -4.04
C ALA A 152 -2.56 20.16 -4.18
N ALA A 153 -1.23 20.05 -4.11
CA ALA A 153 -0.58 18.75 -3.96
C ALA A 153 -0.92 18.18 -2.57
N ASN A 154 -1.14 16.86 -2.50
CA ASN A 154 -1.44 16.11 -1.26
C ASN A 154 -2.77 16.48 -0.60
N ASP A 155 -3.68 17.11 -1.35
CA ASP A 155 -5.07 17.26 -0.91
C ASP A 155 -5.82 15.94 -1.04
N LEU A 156 -6.57 15.59 0.01
CA LEU A 156 -7.46 14.44 0.03
C LEU A 156 -8.91 14.94 -0.01
N THR A 157 -9.72 14.33 -0.87
CA THR A 157 -11.17 14.58 -0.90
C THR A 157 -11.91 13.38 -0.35
N VAL A 158 -12.89 13.60 0.52
CA VAL A 158 -13.76 12.53 1.06
C VAL A 158 -15.22 12.92 0.89
N ILE A 159 -16.02 12.01 0.36
CA ILE A 159 -17.48 12.10 0.36
C ILE A 159 -18.02 11.00 1.28
N TYR A 160 -18.65 11.40 2.39
CA TYR A 160 -19.26 10.49 3.36
C TYR A 160 -20.70 10.90 3.66
N MET A 161 -21.64 10.33 2.89
CA MET A 161 -23.08 10.55 2.99
C MET A 161 -23.91 9.51 2.24
N GLY A 162 -25.23 9.66 2.27
CA GLY A 162 -26.22 8.81 1.57
C GLY A 162 -27.20 8.14 2.52
N TYR A 163 -26.82 8.13 3.79
CA TYR A 163 -27.65 7.97 4.95
C TYR A 163 -29.06 8.56 4.74
N ASN A 164 -29.15 9.88 4.58
CA ASN A 164 -30.42 10.60 4.56
C ASN A 164 -31.33 10.18 3.40
N ASP A 165 -30.73 9.91 2.25
CA ASP A 165 -31.38 9.36 1.07
C ASP A 165 -31.96 7.96 1.35
N VAL A 166 -31.17 7.06 1.94
CA VAL A 166 -31.62 5.72 2.37
C VAL A 166 -32.80 5.79 3.35
N ASN A 167 -32.74 6.75 4.28
CA ASN A 167 -33.76 6.97 5.30
C ASN A 167 -35.08 7.49 4.72
N LYS A 168 -35.04 8.43 3.76
CA LYS A 168 -36.22 9.19 3.31
C LYS A 168 -36.78 8.78 1.96
N LEU A 169 -35.98 8.22 1.06
CA LEU A 169 -36.41 7.91 -0.30
C LEU A 169 -36.92 6.47 -0.41
N TRP A 170 -38.24 6.34 -0.37
CA TRP A 170 -38.91 5.03 -0.36
C TRP A 170 -39.02 4.40 -1.74
N LYS A 171 -39.12 5.22 -2.79
CA LYS A 171 -39.25 4.73 -4.17
C LYS A 171 -37.88 4.59 -4.81
N ASP A 172 -37.70 3.52 -5.56
CA ASP A 172 -36.44 3.22 -6.24
C ASP A 172 -36.06 4.33 -7.22
N ALA A 173 -37.03 4.87 -7.97
CA ALA A 173 -36.80 5.97 -8.90
C ALA A 173 -36.23 7.23 -8.21
N ASP A 174 -36.70 7.54 -6.99
CA ASP A 174 -36.23 8.71 -6.26
C ASP A 174 -34.81 8.48 -5.72
N ARG A 175 -34.50 7.26 -5.22
CA ARG A 175 -33.13 6.87 -4.82
C ARG A 175 -32.15 6.89 -5.99
N GLN A 176 -32.57 6.36 -7.13
CA GLN A 176 -31.76 6.37 -8.35
C GLN A 176 -31.50 7.80 -8.83
N SER A 177 -32.47 8.71 -8.68
CA SER A 177 -32.23 10.15 -8.91
C SER A 177 -31.17 10.71 -7.97
N ALA A 178 -31.21 10.38 -6.68
CA ALA A 178 -30.20 10.84 -5.72
C ALA A 178 -28.80 10.27 -6.02
N LEU A 179 -28.71 9.03 -6.49
CA LEU A 179 -27.44 8.42 -6.92
C LEU A 179 -26.89 9.08 -8.20
N ASN A 180 -27.76 9.44 -9.15
CA ASN A 180 -27.33 10.20 -10.33
C ASN A 180 -26.86 11.61 -9.97
N ASP A 181 -27.52 12.27 -9.01
CA ASP A 181 -27.07 13.55 -8.47
C ASP A 181 -25.72 13.38 -7.76
N TYR A 182 -25.53 12.33 -6.96
CA TYR A 182 -24.24 12.01 -6.35
C TYR A 182 -23.12 11.88 -7.39
N GLU A 183 -23.36 11.11 -8.45
CA GLU A 183 -22.40 10.91 -9.54
C GLU A 183 -22.04 12.21 -10.25
N THR A 184 -23.06 13.06 -10.47
CA THR A 184 -22.88 14.38 -11.10
C THR A 184 -21.93 15.24 -10.28
N GLU A 185 -22.12 15.29 -8.97
CA GLU A 185 -21.28 16.09 -8.07
C GLU A 185 -19.88 15.48 -7.87
N LEU A 186 -19.75 14.15 -7.85
CA LEU A 186 -18.45 13.48 -7.89
C LEU A 186 -17.67 13.86 -9.16
N ASN A 187 -18.31 13.80 -10.32
CA ASN A 187 -17.68 14.15 -11.59
C ASN A 187 -17.25 15.63 -11.62
N ARG A 188 -18.02 16.54 -11.02
CA ARG A 188 -17.61 17.95 -10.88
C ARG A 188 -16.34 18.11 -10.05
N LEU A 189 -16.19 17.36 -8.95
CA LEU A 189 -14.97 17.37 -8.15
C LEU A 189 -13.78 16.79 -8.93
N ILE A 190 -13.99 15.70 -9.68
CA ILE A 190 -12.99 15.11 -10.57
C ILE A 190 -12.54 16.12 -11.63
N ASP A 191 -13.48 16.76 -12.32
CA ASP A 191 -13.23 17.78 -13.34
C ASP A 191 -12.51 19.01 -12.77
N SER A 192 -12.76 19.32 -11.50
CA SER A 192 -12.07 20.38 -10.76
C SER A 192 -10.65 19.97 -10.31
N GLY A 193 -10.26 18.71 -10.51
CA GLY A 193 -8.91 18.20 -10.29
C GLY A 193 -8.72 17.37 -9.02
N ALA A 194 -9.79 16.94 -8.35
CA ALA A 194 -9.73 16.15 -7.10
C ALA A 194 -8.96 14.83 -7.24
N THR A 195 -8.84 14.31 -8.46
CA THR A 195 -8.14 13.06 -8.79
C THR A 195 -6.87 13.27 -9.64
N ALA A 196 -6.51 14.53 -9.94
CA ALA A 196 -5.35 14.80 -10.79
C ALA A 196 -4.01 14.58 -10.06
N GLY A 197 -3.03 14.00 -10.76
CA GLY A 197 -1.76 13.59 -10.17
C GLY A 197 -1.95 12.45 -9.17
N ASP A 198 -1.38 12.59 -7.97
CA ASP A 198 -1.47 11.58 -6.90
C ASP A 198 -2.63 11.82 -5.93
N ARG A 199 -3.48 12.83 -6.22
CA ARG A 199 -4.66 13.12 -5.40
C ARG A 199 -5.69 12.01 -5.47
N LYS A 200 -6.44 11.81 -4.39
CA LYS A 200 -7.47 10.77 -4.29
C LYS A 200 -8.80 11.34 -3.82
N VAL A 201 -9.87 10.69 -4.26
CA VAL A 201 -11.22 10.88 -3.73
C VAL A 201 -11.65 9.60 -3.03
N PHE A 202 -12.07 9.69 -1.77
CA PHE A 202 -12.65 8.58 -1.03
C PHE A 202 -14.17 8.67 -1.06
N LEU A 203 -14.82 7.61 -1.52
CA LEU A 203 -16.26 7.40 -1.43
C LEU A 203 -16.52 6.45 -0.27
N THR A 204 -17.14 6.94 0.80
CA THR A 204 -17.32 6.13 2.00
C THR A 204 -18.58 5.28 1.88
N LEU A 205 -18.44 3.95 1.91
CA LEU A 205 -19.56 3.02 1.94
C LEU A 205 -20.25 3.12 3.29
N ILE A 206 -21.50 3.56 3.31
CA ILE A 206 -22.23 3.83 4.56
C ILE A 206 -22.52 2.53 5.32
N HIS A 207 -22.40 2.55 6.65
CA HIS A 207 -22.73 1.39 7.50
C HIS A 207 -24.22 1.01 7.43
N ASP A 208 -24.57 -0.19 7.90
CA ASP A 208 -25.96 -0.65 7.93
C ASP A 208 -26.83 0.24 8.81
N TRP A 209 -27.56 1.18 8.19
CA TRP A 209 -28.49 2.05 8.90
C TRP A 209 -29.51 1.22 9.71
N ASN A 210 -29.92 0.05 9.22
CA ASN A 210 -30.88 -0.79 9.91
C ASN A 210 -30.40 -1.26 11.30
N ALA A 211 -29.09 -1.22 11.56
CA ALA A 211 -28.48 -1.57 12.84
C ALA A 211 -28.40 -0.38 13.83
N THR A 212 -28.84 0.82 13.46
CA THR A 212 -28.85 1.97 14.38
C THR A 212 -29.86 1.78 15.52
N PRO A 213 -29.59 2.29 16.73
CA PRO A 213 -30.50 2.16 17.88
C PRO A 213 -31.93 2.64 17.57
N LYS A 214 -32.07 3.70 16.77
CA LYS A 214 -33.36 4.23 16.32
C LYS A 214 -34.16 3.19 15.53
N GLU A 215 -33.52 2.50 14.59
CA GLU A 215 -34.18 1.53 13.73
C GLU A 215 -34.47 0.22 14.46
N VAL A 216 -33.54 -0.23 15.30
CA VAL A 216 -33.79 -1.36 16.20
C VAL A 216 -35.01 -1.08 17.07
N ALA A 217 -35.06 0.08 17.74
CA ALA A 217 -36.19 0.47 18.58
C ALA A 217 -37.50 0.64 17.78
N ARG A 218 -37.44 1.12 16.53
CA ARG A 218 -38.61 1.20 15.64
C ARG A 218 -39.17 -0.19 15.37
N VAL A 219 -38.31 -1.12 14.94
CA VAL A 219 -38.68 -2.51 14.65
C VAL A 219 -39.24 -3.17 15.90
N GLU A 220 -38.59 -3.01 17.06
CA GLU A 220 -39.09 -3.51 18.34
C GLU A 220 -40.45 -2.92 18.73
N LYS A 221 -40.66 -1.60 18.59
CA LYS A 221 -41.96 -0.97 18.92
C LYS A 221 -43.07 -1.42 17.97
N GLU A 222 -42.75 -1.63 16.71
CA GLU A 222 -43.66 -2.18 15.73
C GLU A 222 -43.96 -3.67 15.99
N MET A 223 -43.15 -4.37 16.79
CA MET A 223 -43.35 -5.77 17.19
C MET A 223 -43.82 -5.89 18.64
N GLN A 224 -45.06 -6.33 18.87
CA GLN A 224 -45.48 -6.67 20.24
C GLN A 224 -44.71 -7.90 20.76
N PRO A 225 -44.61 -8.09 22.10
CA PRO A 225 -43.98 -9.28 22.67
C PRO A 225 -44.53 -10.58 22.06
N GLY A 226 -43.67 -11.39 21.45
CA GLY A 226 -44.04 -12.63 20.75
C GLY A 226 -44.36 -12.48 19.25
N GLN A 227 -44.27 -11.27 18.70
CA GLN A 227 -44.39 -11.02 17.27
C GLN A 227 -42.99 -11.03 16.61
N THR A 228 -42.89 -11.74 15.49
CA THR A 228 -41.78 -11.65 14.54
C THR A 228 -42.27 -10.89 13.30
N CYS A 229 -41.37 -10.44 12.41
CA CYS A 229 -41.75 -9.87 11.10
C CYS A 229 -42.81 -10.72 10.39
N ALA A 230 -42.53 -12.04 10.32
CA ALA A 230 -43.41 -13.02 9.71
C ALA A 230 -44.79 -13.09 10.36
N ASN A 231 -44.89 -12.93 11.68
CA ASN A 231 -46.16 -13.04 12.41
C ASN A 231 -47.09 -11.82 12.23
N LYS A 232 -46.57 -10.69 11.72
CA LYS A 232 -47.38 -9.53 11.28
C LYS A 232 -47.71 -9.55 9.79
N GLY A 233 -47.30 -10.59 9.07
CA GLY A 233 -47.41 -10.64 7.62
C GLY A 233 -46.41 -9.73 6.90
N TYR A 234 -45.41 -9.20 7.63
CA TYR A 234 -44.29 -8.51 7.00
C TYR A 234 -43.26 -9.53 6.50
N THR A 235 -42.72 -9.29 5.31
CA THR A 235 -41.54 -10.01 4.85
C THR A 235 -40.30 -9.59 5.65
N VAL A 236 -39.26 -10.42 5.64
CA VAL A 236 -37.96 -10.06 6.22
C VAL A 236 -37.41 -8.79 5.56
N GLU A 237 -37.69 -8.60 4.26
CA GLU A 237 -37.32 -7.38 3.51
C GLU A 237 -38.08 -6.14 3.98
N GLU A 238 -39.36 -6.25 4.37
CA GLU A 238 -40.12 -5.11 4.90
C GLU A 238 -39.59 -4.66 6.27
N CYS A 239 -39.07 -5.58 7.08
CA CYS A 239 -38.43 -5.24 8.35
C CYS A 239 -37.02 -4.69 8.22
N SER A 240 -36.26 -5.18 7.24
CA SER A 240 -34.84 -4.85 7.03
C SER A 240 -34.61 -3.98 5.79
N TYR A 241 -35.64 -3.23 5.36
CA TYR A 241 -35.62 -2.50 4.10
C TYR A 241 -34.45 -1.52 3.99
N LYS A 242 -34.03 -0.94 5.13
CA LYS A 242 -32.89 -0.01 5.16
C LYS A 242 -31.58 -0.72 4.85
N ARG A 243 -31.36 -1.95 5.32
CA ARG A 243 -30.15 -2.71 4.99
C ARG A 243 -30.05 -2.96 3.48
N GLY A 244 -31.15 -3.39 2.86
CA GLY A 244 -31.19 -3.60 1.41
C GLY A 244 -30.87 -2.33 0.62
N ARG A 245 -31.41 -1.19 1.06
CA ARG A 245 -31.13 0.13 0.46
C ARG A 245 -29.70 0.60 0.70
N THR A 246 -29.12 0.35 1.88
CA THR A 246 -27.72 0.62 2.19
C THR A 246 -26.80 -0.17 1.25
N ILE A 247 -27.10 -1.46 1.02
CA ILE A 247 -26.35 -2.31 0.09
C ILE A 247 -26.45 -1.77 -1.34
N GLU A 248 -27.66 -1.48 -1.83
CA GLU A 248 -27.86 -0.87 -3.16
C GLU A 248 -27.08 0.44 -3.33
N TRP A 249 -27.10 1.30 -2.30
CA TRP A 249 -26.34 2.54 -2.28
C TRP A 249 -24.83 2.29 -2.38
N ASN A 250 -24.32 1.40 -1.54
CA ASN A 250 -22.89 1.07 -1.49
C ASN A 250 -22.40 0.41 -2.78
N ASP A 251 -23.17 -0.51 -3.37
CA ASP A 251 -22.86 -1.14 -4.65
C ASP A 251 -22.69 -0.08 -5.74
N ARG A 252 -23.57 0.93 -5.76
CA ARG A 252 -23.47 2.02 -6.72
C ARG A 252 -22.24 2.91 -6.49
N LEU A 253 -21.84 3.17 -5.25
CA LEU A 253 -20.59 3.90 -4.96
C LEU A 253 -19.35 3.09 -5.38
N ILE A 254 -19.36 1.76 -5.21
CA ILE A 254 -18.29 0.88 -5.69
C ILE A 254 -18.17 0.95 -7.22
N GLU A 255 -19.29 0.92 -7.94
CA GLU A 255 -19.30 1.11 -9.39
C GLU A 255 -18.68 2.44 -9.82
N MET A 256 -19.03 3.54 -9.13
CA MET A 256 -18.46 4.87 -9.39
C MET A 256 -16.95 4.92 -9.14
N ALA A 257 -16.48 4.31 -8.04
CA ALA A 257 -15.05 4.24 -7.73
C ALA A 257 -14.29 3.44 -8.80
N ASN A 258 -14.82 2.28 -9.20
CA ASN A 258 -14.19 1.44 -10.22
C ASN A 258 -14.19 2.07 -11.63
N ALA A 259 -15.12 2.99 -11.90
CA ALA A 259 -15.22 3.69 -13.18
C ALA A 259 -14.24 4.87 -13.31
N ASN A 260 -13.59 5.30 -12.21
CA ASN A 260 -12.78 6.51 -12.18
C ASN A 260 -11.39 6.24 -11.56
N GLU A 261 -10.33 6.63 -12.26
CA GLU A 261 -8.98 6.59 -11.70
C GLU A 261 -8.89 7.45 -10.44
N ASN A 262 -8.10 7.00 -9.46
CA ASN A 262 -7.85 7.71 -8.21
C ASN A 262 -9.09 7.95 -7.31
N VAL A 263 -10.22 7.30 -7.61
CA VAL A 263 -11.39 7.23 -6.72
C VAL A 263 -11.39 5.89 -5.99
N ILE A 264 -11.57 5.91 -4.68
CA ILE A 264 -11.46 4.73 -3.81
C ILE A 264 -12.73 4.57 -3.00
N ALA A 265 -13.36 3.40 -3.11
CA ALA A 265 -14.45 3.02 -2.21
C ALA A 265 -13.89 2.59 -0.86
N VAL A 266 -14.23 3.30 0.21
CA VAL A 266 -13.81 2.98 1.58
C VAL A 266 -14.90 2.17 2.27
N ASP A 267 -14.63 0.88 2.49
CA ASP A 267 -15.59 -0.07 3.05
C ASP A 267 -15.77 0.04 4.57
N LEU A 268 -16.48 1.08 5.00
CA LEU A 268 -16.89 1.24 6.40
C LEU A 268 -18.04 0.31 6.79
N PHE A 269 -18.87 -0.12 5.83
CA PHE A 269 -19.97 -1.06 6.06
C PHE A 269 -19.47 -2.37 6.67
N THR A 270 -18.52 -3.03 6.02
CA THR A 270 -17.97 -4.31 6.49
C THR A 270 -17.24 -4.16 7.81
N VAL A 271 -16.56 -3.03 8.05
CA VAL A 271 -15.87 -2.79 9.32
C VAL A 271 -16.88 -2.68 10.47
N MET A 272 -17.96 -1.91 10.28
CA MET A 272 -18.98 -1.74 11.31
C MET A 272 -19.78 -3.03 11.58
N GLU A 273 -20.02 -3.86 10.56
CA GLU A 273 -20.60 -5.20 10.77
C GLU A 273 -19.73 -6.06 11.69
N ARG A 274 -18.40 -5.94 11.61
CA ARG A 274 -17.47 -6.68 12.48
C ARG A 274 -17.42 -6.10 13.89
N VAL A 275 -17.49 -4.78 14.02
CA VAL A 275 -17.65 -4.11 15.32
C VAL A 275 -18.92 -4.59 16.02
N VAL A 276 -20.03 -4.71 15.30
CA VAL A 276 -21.29 -5.22 15.86
C VAL A 276 -21.19 -6.70 16.23
N ALA A 277 -20.50 -7.52 15.43
CA ALA A 277 -20.36 -8.95 15.66
C ALA A 277 -19.42 -9.31 16.83
N ASP A 278 -18.39 -8.50 17.09
CA ASP A 278 -17.38 -8.74 18.13
C ASP A 278 -16.97 -7.43 18.82
N PRO A 279 -17.88 -6.80 19.60
CA PRO A 279 -17.66 -5.46 20.13
C PRO A 279 -16.45 -5.35 21.06
N GLU A 280 -16.20 -6.38 21.87
CA GLU A 280 -15.11 -6.38 22.86
C GLU A 280 -13.73 -6.27 22.18
N ARG A 281 -13.56 -6.88 21.01
CA ARG A 281 -12.33 -6.79 20.21
C ARG A 281 -11.98 -5.35 19.82
N PHE A 282 -12.99 -4.50 19.65
CA PHE A 282 -12.84 -3.10 19.27
C PHE A 282 -12.99 -2.16 20.48
N GLY A 283 -12.94 -2.68 21.70
CA GLY A 283 -13.03 -1.86 22.91
C GLY A 283 -14.45 -1.42 23.29
N PHE A 284 -15.48 -1.95 22.64
CA PHE A 284 -16.87 -1.67 22.99
C PHE A 284 -17.43 -2.68 24.00
N VAL A 285 -18.28 -2.17 24.88
CA VAL A 285 -19.16 -2.96 25.75
C VAL A 285 -20.57 -2.99 25.18
N ASP A 286 -21.01 -1.93 24.50
CA ASP A 286 -22.32 -1.85 23.88
C ASP A 286 -22.25 -1.16 22.51
N VAL A 287 -22.80 -1.84 21.51
CA VAL A 287 -22.84 -1.37 20.11
C VAL A 287 -24.26 -1.29 19.55
N THR A 288 -25.27 -1.42 20.41
CA THR A 288 -26.69 -1.45 19.98
C THR A 288 -27.55 -0.41 20.68
N SER A 289 -27.12 0.10 21.84
CA SER A 289 -27.85 1.13 22.58
C SER A 289 -27.19 2.51 22.57
N VAL A 290 -27.96 3.52 22.99
CA VAL A 290 -27.49 4.91 23.11
C VAL A 290 -26.77 5.09 24.44
N GLY A 291 -25.48 5.42 24.40
CA GLY A 291 -24.67 5.62 25.60
C GLY A 291 -24.80 7.00 26.27
N GLY A 292 -25.38 7.99 25.58
CA GLY A 292 -25.48 9.36 26.06
C GLY A 292 -24.11 9.94 26.40
N ALA A 293 -23.93 10.49 27.60
CA ALA A 293 -22.63 11.03 28.04
C ALA A 293 -21.49 10.00 28.04
N ASN A 294 -21.79 8.70 28.24
CA ASN A 294 -20.78 7.63 28.24
C ASN A 294 -20.27 7.27 26.84
N ALA A 295 -20.92 7.80 25.79
CA ALA A 295 -20.51 7.63 24.39
C ALA A 295 -19.75 8.86 23.84
N ILE A 296 -19.68 9.95 24.60
CA ILE A 296 -19.08 11.20 24.13
C ILE A 296 -17.54 11.09 24.12
N ALA A 297 -16.94 10.41 25.08
CA ALA A 297 -15.49 10.34 25.20
C ALA A 297 -14.82 9.48 24.11
N ASP A 298 -13.53 9.73 23.85
CA ASP A 298 -12.73 8.98 22.88
C ASP A 298 -12.43 7.55 23.31
N ASP A 299 -12.49 7.26 24.62
CA ASP A 299 -12.38 5.94 25.24
C ASP A 299 -13.75 5.33 25.60
N ALA A 300 -14.82 5.88 25.02
CA ALA A 300 -16.17 5.40 25.25
C ALA A 300 -16.32 3.93 24.90
N THR A 301 -17.04 3.21 25.75
CA THR A 301 -17.39 1.79 25.52
C THR A 301 -18.69 1.62 24.74
N HIS A 302 -19.33 2.71 24.33
CA HIS A 302 -20.56 2.71 23.54
C HIS A 302 -20.30 3.22 22.12
N LEU A 303 -20.85 2.53 21.12
CA LEU A 303 -20.72 2.94 19.71
C LEU A 303 -21.53 4.22 19.40
N TYR A 304 -22.72 4.36 19.96
CA TYR A 304 -23.66 5.43 19.62
C TYR A 304 -23.87 6.43 20.76
N PHE A 305 -23.76 7.73 20.46
CA PHE A 305 -24.06 8.78 21.46
C PHE A 305 -25.53 9.23 21.45
N ASP A 306 -26.17 9.16 20.29
CA ASP A 306 -27.62 9.30 20.15
C ASP A 306 -28.18 8.12 19.35
N ALA A 307 -29.45 8.20 18.95
CA ALA A 307 -30.13 7.07 18.32
C ALA A 307 -29.60 6.70 16.92
N VAL A 308 -28.75 7.51 16.29
CA VAL A 308 -28.23 7.25 14.94
C VAL A 308 -26.75 7.57 14.78
N HIS A 309 -26.18 8.48 15.56
CA HIS A 309 -24.81 8.95 15.35
C HIS A 309 -23.79 8.28 16.28
N PHE A 310 -22.60 8.08 15.73
CA PHE A 310 -21.46 7.49 16.45
C PHE A 310 -20.87 8.41 17.49
N GLY A 311 -20.60 7.86 18.67
CA GLY A 311 -19.85 8.52 19.74
C GLY A 311 -18.37 8.67 19.43
N GLY A 312 -17.60 9.21 20.38
CA GLY A 312 -16.18 9.48 20.22
C GLY A 312 -15.39 8.24 19.79
N HIS A 313 -15.59 7.08 20.41
CA HIS A 313 -14.90 5.86 19.99
C HIS A 313 -15.36 5.33 18.61
N GLY A 314 -16.61 5.57 18.20
CA GLY A 314 -17.05 5.23 16.85
C GLY A 314 -16.41 6.12 15.77
N GLN A 315 -16.28 7.42 16.04
CA GLN A 315 -15.54 8.37 15.18
C GLN A 315 -14.06 8.01 15.07
N GLU A 316 -13.48 7.43 16.13
CA GLU A 316 -12.12 6.87 16.11
C GLU A 316 -11.97 5.77 15.06
N ILE A 317 -12.88 4.80 15.07
CA ILE A 317 -12.86 3.67 14.13
C ILE A 317 -12.97 4.19 12.70
N VAL A 318 -13.85 5.17 12.42
CA VAL A 318 -13.97 5.77 11.08
C VAL A 318 -12.63 6.38 10.65
N ALA A 319 -11.96 7.17 11.50
CA ALA A 319 -10.67 7.77 11.19
C ALA A 319 -9.58 6.71 10.92
N GLN A 320 -9.56 5.62 11.69
CA GLN A 320 -8.62 4.50 11.48
C GLN A 320 -8.86 3.80 10.15
N VAL A 321 -10.12 3.60 9.74
CA VAL A 321 -10.47 3.01 8.45
C VAL A 321 -9.97 3.90 7.31
N MET A 322 -10.25 5.20 7.32
CA MET A 322 -9.77 6.12 6.29
C MET A 322 -8.23 6.09 6.19
N ASN A 323 -7.58 6.13 7.34
CA ASN A 323 -6.13 6.09 7.44
C ASN A 323 -5.52 4.76 6.93
N HIS A 324 -6.22 3.63 7.11
CA HIS A 324 -5.83 2.35 6.53
C HIS A 324 -5.74 2.42 4.99
N TYR A 325 -6.72 3.06 4.35
CA TYR A 325 -6.72 3.21 2.88
C TYR A 325 -5.60 4.15 2.39
N LEU A 326 -5.27 5.19 3.15
CA LEU A 326 -4.17 6.11 2.81
C LEU A 326 -2.78 5.50 2.96
N THR A 327 -2.60 4.51 3.84
CA THR A 327 -1.29 3.91 4.11
C THR A 327 -1.13 2.55 3.45
N ARG A 328 -1.99 1.59 3.78
CA ARG A 328 -1.84 0.19 3.38
C ARG A 328 -2.54 -0.15 2.08
N GLY A 329 -3.76 0.38 1.90
CA GLY A 329 -4.47 0.32 0.63
C GLY A 329 -3.68 0.97 -0.51
N TRP A 330 -2.81 1.93 -0.16
CA TRP A 330 -1.92 2.60 -1.10
C TRP A 330 -1.01 1.61 -1.84
N ASN A 331 -0.28 0.77 -1.12
CA ASN A 331 0.63 -0.20 -1.75
C ASN A 331 -0.13 -1.31 -2.47
N TRP A 332 -1.25 -1.83 -1.95
CA TRP A 332 -2.03 -2.84 -2.69
C TRP A 332 -2.52 -2.35 -4.06
N ALA A 333 -2.81 -1.06 -4.19
CA ALA A 333 -3.17 -0.44 -5.45
C ALA A 333 -1.98 -0.26 -6.42
N ASN A 334 -0.74 -0.48 -5.96
CA ASN A 334 0.46 0.06 -6.59
C ASN A 334 1.70 -0.88 -6.63
N ALA A 335 1.81 -1.91 -5.77
CA ALA A 335 3.08 -2.47 -5.30
C ALA A 335 3.34 -3.96 -5.60
N LEU A 336 3.48 -4.29 -6.88
CA LEU A 336 4.16 -5.53 -7.31
C LEU A 336 5.68 -5.31 -7.48
N ALA A 337 6.44 -4.81 -6.50
CA ALA A 337 7.87 -4.49 -6.71
C ALA A 337 8.86 -4.96 -5.62
N ALA A 338 8.83 -6.26 -5.29
CA ALA A 338 9.84 -6.91 -4.46
C ALA A 338 11.06 -7.45 -5.26
N GLY A 339 11.15 -7.20 -6.56
CA GLY A 339 12.26 -7.67 -7.41
C GLY A 339 13.51 -6.77 -7.45
N SER A 340 13.36 -5.46 -7.21
CA SER A 340 14.48 -4.51 -7.23
C SER A 340 15.47 -4.72 -6.07
N GLU A 341 14.98 -5.16 -4.91
CA GLU A 341 15.78 -5.45 -3.70
C GLU A 341 16.65 -6.70 -3.87
N ALA A 342 16.10 -7.78 -4.42
CA ALA A 342 16.85 -9.01 -4.69
C ALA A 342 17.99 -8.78 -5.69
N THR A 343 17.74 -7.94 -6.71
CA THR A 343 18.75 -7.59 -7.70
C THR A 343 19.88 -6.72 -7.12
N ALA A 344 19.56 -5.80 -6.19
CA ALA A 344 20.55 -5.02 -5.47
C ALA A 344 21.45 -5.91 -4.58
N GLN A 345 20.86 -6.87 -3.87
CA GLN A 345 21.60 -7.82 -3.03
C GLN A 345 22.55 -8.72 -3.85
N LEU A 346 22.11 -9.24 -5.00
CA LEU A 346 23.00 -9.96 -5.92
C LEU A 346 24.18 -9.10 -6.37
N GLY A 347 23.92 -7.83 -6.68
CA GLY A 347 24.96 -6.86 -7.00
C GLY A 347 26.05 -6.80 -5.94
N ALA A 348 25.67 -6.71 -4.66
CA ALA A 348 26.57 -6.64 -3.52
C ALA A 348 27.36 -7.95 -3.29
N ASP A 349 26.70 -9.10 -3.33
CA ASP A 349 27.34 -10.41 -3.11
C ASP A 349 28.39 -10.74 -4.19
N LEU A 350 28.14 -10.33 -5.43
CA LEU A 350 29.13 -10.45 -6.52
C LEU A 350 30.39 -9.65 -6.24
N GLU A 351 30.30 -8.56 -5.49
CA GLU A 351 31.47 -7.79 -5.07
C GLU A 351 32.19 -8.50 -3.95
N GLU A 352 31.47 -8.91 -2.91
CA GLU A 352 32.04 -9.50 -1.70
C GLU A 352 32.64 -10.89 -1.95
N GLY A 353 31.88 -11.82 -2.54
CA GLY A 353 32.33 -13.19 -2.81
C GLY A 353 33.48 -13.26 -3.82
N ARG A 354 33.50 -12.37 -4.82
CA ARG A 354 34.60 -12.28 -5.80
C ARG A 354 35.87 -11.70 -5.18
N LEU A 355 35.75 -10.64 -4.39
CA LEU A 355 36.91 -10.01 -3.73
C LEU A 355 37.59 -11.02 -2.78
N LEU A 356 36.81 -11.78 -2.03
CA LEU A 356 37.32 -12.85 -1.18
C LEU A 356 38.02 -13.95 -2.00
N ALA A 357 37.39 -14.47 -3.05
CA ALA A 357 37.99 -15.53 -3.88
C ALA A 357 39.29 -15.09 -4.59
N LEU A 358 39.34 -13.87 -5.15
CA LEU A 358 40.54 -13.37 -5.84
C LEU A 358 41.69 -13.03 -4.89
N SER A 359 41.38 -12.67 -3.64
CA SER A 359 42.39 -12.38 -2.62
C SER A 359 43.18 -13.62 -2.20
N GLN A 360 42.58 -14.80 -2.30
CA GLN A 360 43.18 -16.07 -1.91
C GLN A 360 44.06 -16.70 -3.00
N LEU A 361 43.91 -16.27 -4.26
CA LEU A 361 44.69 -16.77 -5.39
C LEU A 361 46.00 -16.00 -5.57
N THR A 362 47.11 -16.72 -5.80
CA THR A 362 48.36 -16.07 -6.23
C THR A 362 48.15 -15.38 -7.60
N PRO A 363 48.95 -14.35 -7.96
CA PRO A 363 48.82 -13.67 -9.24
C PRO A 363 48.79 -14.62 -10.45
N GLU A 364 49.54 -15.73 -10.40
CA GLU A 364 49.58 -16.74 -11.46
C GLU A 364 48.30 -17.59 -11.51
N GLN A 365 47.65 -17.81 -10.37
CA GLN A 365 46.39 -18.57 -10.26
C GLN A 365 45.16 -17.75 -10.64
N ARG A 366 45.29 -16.42 -10.73
CA ARG A 366 44.18 -15.54 -11.14
C ARG A 366 43.86 -15.66 -12.62
N LEU A 367 44.79 -16.14 -13.44
CA LEU A 367 44.59 -16.34 -14.87
C LEU A 367 43.84 -17.65 -15.15
N GLY A 368 42.91 -17.61 -16.11
CA GLY A 368 42.10 -18.76 -16.47
C GLY A 368 40.81 -18.90 -15.65
N LEU A 369 40.29 -20.14 -15.61
CA LEU A 369 38.99 -20.45 -15.03
C LEU A 369 39.10 -20.66 -13.51
N ASN A 370 38.31 -19.91 -12.76
CA ASN A 370 38.18 -20.00 -11.31
C ASN A 370 36.71 -20.04 -10.92
N SER A 371 36.39 -20.71 -9.82
CA SER A 371 35.05 -20.74 -9.24
C SER A 371 35.03 -20.07 -7.88
N PHE A 372 33.90 -19.49 -7.51
CA PHE A 372 33.68 -18.87 -6.21
C PHE A 372 32.26 -19.13 -5.70
N VAL A 373 32.08 -18.94 -4.40
CA VAL A 373 30.80 -19.09 -3.70
C VAL A 373 30.30 -17.70 -3.32
N MET A 374 28.98 -17.53 -3.25
CA MET A 374 28.30 -16.29 -2.89
C MET A 374 27.25 -16.55 -1.79
N GLY A 375 26.82 -15.48 -1.12
CA GLY A 375 25.86 -15.52 -0.02
C GLY A 375 26.47 -15.98 1.32
N ASP A 376 25.62 -16.25 2.30
CA ASP A 376 26.01 -16.47 3.71
C ASP A 376 26.98 -17.65 3.91
N THR A 377 26.94 -18.63 3.02
CA THR A 377 27.85 -19.79 3.04
C THR A 377 29.30 -19.47 2.65
N ALA A 378 29.55 -18.35 1.97
CA ALA A 378 30.90 -17.88 1.69
C ALA A 378 31.66 -17.50 2.98
N ILE A 379 30.94 -17.10 4.03
CA ILE A 379 31.50 -16.70 5.32
C ILE A 379 31.84 -17.92 6.18
N GLU A 380 30.97 -18.95 6.15
CA GLU A 380 31.14 -20.17 6.96
C GLU A 380 32.17 -21.17 6.39
N SER A 381 32.40 -21.19 5.08
CA SER A 381 33.24 -22.20 4.40
C SER A 381 34.76 -21.94 4.49
N ASN A 382 35.21 -20.99 5.32
CA ASN A 382 36.64 -20.72 5.58
C ASN A 382 37.40 -21.88 6.26
N GLY A 383 36.74 -23.01 6.53
CA GLY A 383 37.36 -24.26 6.96
C GLY A 383 37.69 -25.21 5.79
N TYR A 384 38.89 -25.08 5.23
CA TYR A 384 39.62 -26.10 4.45
C TYR A 384 38.87 -26.90 3.35
N GLY A 385 39.05 -26.48 2.09
CA GLY A 385 39.21 -27.41 0.95
C GLY A 385 37.98 -28.02 0.25
N GLU A 386 36.77 -27.90 0.81
CA GLU A 386 35.54 -28.50 0.22
C GLU A 386 34.51 -27.47 -0.33
N GLY A 387 34.86 -26.18 -0.37
CA GLY A 387 33.91 -25.07 -0.55
C GLY A 387 33.08 -25.08 -1.84
N ALA A 388 33.66 -25.39 -3.01
CA ALA A 388 32.91 -25.33 -4.27
C ALA A 388 31.88 -26.45 -4.40
N ARG A 389 32.18 -27.65 -3.88
CA ARG A 389 31.28 -28.81 -3.96
C ARG A 389 30.18 -28.73 -2.91
N SER A 390 30.51 -28.37 -1.67
CA SER A 390 29.54 -28.18 -0.59
C SER A 390 28.53 -27.08 -0.90
N SER A 391 28.95 -26.00 -1.57
CA SER A 391 28.04 -24.91 -1.96
C SER A 391 27.16 -25.29 -3.15
N PHE A 392 27.70 -26.04 -4.11
CA PHE A 392 26.89 -26.61 -5.20
C PHE A 392 25.87 -27.63 -4.68
N GLU A 393 26.24 -28.44 -3.68
CA GLU A 393 25.35 -29.35 -2.99
C GLU A 393 24.32 -28.58 -2.12
N ALA A 394 24.69 -27.45 -1.51
CA ALA A 394 23.78 -26.56 -0.77
C ALA A 394 22.77 -25.85 -1.67
N MET A 395 23.15 -25.42 -2.88
CA MET A 395 22.18 -24.91 -3.88
C MET A 395 21.19 -25.98 -4.33
N ARG A 396 21.55 -27.27 -4.23
CA ARG A 396 20.73 -28.39 -4.68
C ARG A 396 19.88 -29.01 -3.57
N GLY A 397 20.32 -28.90 -2.32
CA GLY A 397 19.60 -29.32 -1.12
C GLY A 397 18.83 -28.14 -0.54
N GLY A 398 17.55 -28.04 -0.88
CA GLY A 398 16.68 -26.86 -0.68
C GLY A 398 16.37 -26.40 0.75
N GLU A 399 17.32 -26.49 1.69
CA GLU A 399 17.17 -25.93 3.04
C GLU A 399 17.98 -24.64 3.26
N ARG A 400 19.06 -24.40 2.49
CA ARG A 400 19.86 -23.17 2.64
C ARG A 400 19.38 -22.10 1.67
N LYS A 401 18.78 -21.07 2.24
CA LYS A 401 18.41 -19.80 1.61
C LYS A 401 19.65 -18.90 1.54
N ASP A 402 19.71 -18.01 0.54
CA ASP A 402 20.82 -17.04 0.33
C ASP A 402 22.18 -17.67 0.01
N VAL A 403 22.21 -18.49 -1.04
CA VAL A 403 23.43 -19.16 -1.53
C VAL A 403 23.61 -18.98 -3.02
N GLY A 404 24.88 -18.87 -3.45
CA GLY A 404 25.22 -18.73 -4.85
C GLY A 404 26.55 -19.34 -5.26
N PHE A 405 26.71 -19.52 -6.56
CA PHE A 405 27.92 -20.03 -7.19
C PHE A 405 28.26 -19.19 -8.43
N GLY A 406 29.55 -18.88 -8.58
CA GLY A 406 30.04 -18.15 -9.73
C GLY A 406 31.26 -18.78 -10.38
N LEU A 407 31.39 -18.51 -11.67
CA LEU A 407 32.55 -18.85 -12.48
C LEU A 407 33.14 -17.57 -13.05
N ASN A 408 34.46 -17.47 -12.98
CA ASN A 408 35.24 -16.37 -13.51
C ASN A 408 36.28 -16.92 -14.50
N TYR A 409 36.46 -16.24 -15.61
CA TYR A 409 37.53 -16.48 -16.56
C TYR A 409 38.33 -15.20 -16.78
N ALA A 410 39.59 -15.20 -16.33
CA ALA A 410 40.49 -14.08 -16.55
C ALA A 410 41.34 -14.31 -17.81
N PHE A 411 41.20 -13.41 -18.78
CA PHE A 411 42.00 -13.38 -20.01
C PHE A 411 43.39 -12.81 -19.75
N SER A 412 43.46 -11.83 -18.86
CA SER A 412 44.67 -11.19 -18.38
C SER A 412 44.47 -10.76 -16.93
N ASN A 413 45.50 -10.14 -16.34
CA ASN A 413 45.38 -9.48 -15.04
C ASN A 413 44.42 -8.28 -15.07
N GLU A 414 44.11 -7.77 -16.26
CA GLU A 414 43.34 -6.55 -16.47
C GLU A 414 41.94 -6.85 -16.98
N THR A 415 41.71 -8.00 -17.63
CA THR A 415 40.42 -8.31 -18.25
C THR A 415 39.91 -9.68 -17.83
N MET A 416 38.69 -9.72 -17.31
CA MET A 416 38.01 -10.94 -16.89
C MET A 416 36.51 -10.86 -17.16
N MET A 417 35.89 -12.01 -17.37
CA MET A 417 34.44 -12.15 -17.46
C MET A 417 33.98 -13.28 -16.54
N GLY A 418 32.74 -13.22 -16.10
CA GLY A 418 32.17 -14.32 -15.35
C GLY A 418 30.67 -14.30 -15.35
N PHE A 419 30.11 -15.38 -14.80
CA PHE A 419 28.70 -15.48 -14.51
C PHE A 419 28.49 -16.04 -13.12
N ALA A 420 27.30 -15.83 -12.62
CA ALA A 420 26.89 -16.18 -11.28
C ALA A 420 25.42 -16.60 -11.30
N VAL A 421 25.11 -17.58 -10.47
CA VAL A 421 23.75 -17.99 -10.16
C VAL A 421 23.58 -17.97 -8.66
N SER A 422 22.43 -17.54 -8.17
CA SER A 422 22.11 -17.53 -6.75
C SER A 422 20.63 -17.71 -6.52
N ASN A 423 20.30 -18.23 -5.34
CA ASN A 423 18.95 -18.28 -4.82
C ASN A 423 18.92 -17.44 -3.56
N TYR A 424 18.03 -16.45 -3.54
CA TYR A 424 17.77 -15.61 -2.39
C TYR A 424 16.44 -15.94 -1.78
N SER A 425 16.32 -15.78 -0.47
CA SER A 425 15.01 -15.59 0.11
C SER A 425 15.05 -14.51 1.16
N ASN A 426 14.06 -13.63 1.13
CA ASN A 426 13.86 -12.66 2.18
C ASN A 426 12.58 -13.00 2.94
N ASP A 427 12.58 -12.81 4.25
CA ASP A 427 11.36 -12.84 5.07
C ASP A 427 11.32 -11.55 5.85
N SER A 428 10.42 -10.66 5.43
CA SER A 428 10.21 -9.38 6.08
C SER A 428 8.90 -9.43 6.86
N ASN A 429 8.97 -9.07 8.14
CA ASN A 429 7.81 -8.94 9.01
C ASN A 429 7.69 -7.49 9.44
N GLY A 430 6.53 -6.88 9.20
CA GLY A 430 6.19 -5.54 9.66
C GLY A 430 4.83 -5.55 10.34
N GLY A 431 4.64 -4.77 11.41
CA GLY A 431 3.35 -4.76 12.08
C GLY A 431 3.26 -3.95 13.38
N SER A 432 2.03 -3.68 13.80
CA SER A 432 1.63 -3.09 15.08
C SER A 432 0.77 -4.07 15.88
N SER A 433 0.31 -3.68 17.07
CA SER A 433 -0.55 -4.52 17.93
C SER A 433 -1.87 -4.94 17.29
N LEU A 434 -2.37 -4.15 16.33
CA LEU A 434 -3.61 -4.45 15.62
C LEU A 434 -3.38 -5.15 14.29
N GLN A 435 -2.14 -5.24 13.79
CA GLN A 435 -1.91 -5.59 12.39
C GLN A 435 -0.52 -6.17 12.16
N SER A 436 -0.40 -7.22 11.35
CA SER A 436 0.91 -7.72 10.90
C SER A 436 0.91 -8.00 9.41
N SER A 437 2.04 -7.82 8.76
CA SER A 437 2.29 -8.16 7.36
C SER A 437 3.58 -8.94 7.33
N ARG A 438 3.55 -10.08 6.65
CA ARG A 438 4.70 -10.93 6.39
C ARG A 438 4.84 -11.06 4.89
N MET A 439 6.00 -10.72 4.37
CA MET A 439 6.33 -10.85 2.97
C MET A 439 7.54 -11.74 2.86
N GLU A 440 7.32 -12.93 2.32
CA GLU A 440 8.36 -13.86 1.93
C GLU A 440 8.64 -13.63 0.44
N SER A 441 9.90 -13.49 0.06
CA SER A 441 10.34 -13.49 -1.34
C SER A 441 11.35 -14.59 -1.54
N GLU A 442 11.28 -15.26 -2.69
CA GLU A 442 12.27 -16.23 -3.15
C GLU A 442 12.68 -15.83 -4.56
N SER A 443 13.96 -15.57 -4.77
CA SER A 443 14.47 -15.06 -6.05
C SER A 443 15.55 -15.98 -6.58
N GLN A 444 15.38 -16.46 -7.82
CA GLN A 444 16.41 -17.17 -8.55
C GLN A 444 17.07 -16.20 -9.51
N ALA A 445 18.34 -15.88 -9.26
CA ALA A 445 19.01 -14.82 -9.96
C ALA A 445 20.23 -15.33 -10.74
N PHE A 446 20.43 -14.74 -11.91
CA PHE A 446 21.56 -14.95 -12.79
C PHE A 446 22.24 -13.60 -13.04
N ALA A 447 23.57 -13.57 -13.01
CA ALA A 447 24.33 -12.40 -13.41
C ALA A 447 25.45 -12.77 -14.36
N PHE A 448 25.68 -11.90 -15.34
CA PHE A 448 26.88 -11.82 -16.13
C PHE A 448 27.67 -10.57 -15.70
N TYR A 449 28.98 -10.69 -15.61
CA TYR A 449 29.85 -9.54 -15.41
C TYR A 449 31.07 -9.56 -16.31
N PHE A 450 31.53 -8.36 -16.62
CA PHE A 450 32.74 -8.11 -17.39
C PHE A 450 33.54 -7.00 -16.71
N ASN A 451 34.82 -7.27 -16.42
CA ASN A 451 35.74 -6.27 -15.90
C ASN A 451 36.89 -6.11 -16.89
N THR A 452 37.29 -4.87 -17.13
CA THR A 452 38.47 -4.56 -17.91
C THR A 452 39.19 -3.34 -17.34
N GLU A 453 40.51 -3.33 -17.37
CA GLU A 453 41.34 -2.17 -17.07
C GLU A 453 41.99 -1.67 -18.35
N ALA A 454 41.77 -0.40 -18.67
CA ALA A 454 42.34 0.24 -19.84
C ALA A 454 42.90 1.61 -19.46
N SER A 455 44.20 1.81 -19.67
CA SER A 455 44.90 3.07 -19.35
C SER A 455 44.74 3.50 -17.89
N GLY A 456 44.76 2.53 -16.96
CA GLY A 456 44.57 2.76 -15.53
C GLY A 456 43.12 3.04 -15.11
N ILE A 457 42.16 3.09 -16.03
CA ILE A 457 40.74 3.15 -15.72
C ILE A 457 40.19 1.74 -15.65
N LYS A 458 39.56 1.40 -14.53
CA LYS A 458 38.87 0.12 -14.32
C LYS A 458 37.40 0.28 -14.67
N LEU A 459 36.96 -0.48 -15.66
CA LEU A 459 35.58 -0.55 -16.11
C LEU A 459 34.99 -1.89 -15.68
N ARG A 460 33.75 -1.83 -15.19
CA ARG A 460 32.95 -2.99 -14.85
C ARG A 460 31.56 -2.86 -15.42
N THR A 461 31.07 -3.93 -16.02
CA THR A 461 29.67 -4.08 -16.40
C THR A 461 29.10 -5.29 -15.68
N VAL A 462 27.91 -5.16 -15.11
CA VAL A 462 27.14 -6.29 -14.57
C VAL A 462 25.75 -6.21 -15.19
N ALA A 463 25.28 -7.31 -15.76
CA ALA A 463 23.90 -7.47 -16.18
C ALA A 463 23.31 -8.66 -15.42
N SER A 464 22.17 -8.47 -14.77
CA SER A 464 21.51 -9.48 -13.96
C SER A 464 20.05 -9.62 -14.33
N PHE A 465 19.54 -10.82 -14.12
CA PHE A 465 18.15 -11.20 -14.31
C PHE A 465 17.73 -12.03 -13.09
N SER A 466 16.55 -11.79 -12.54
CA SER A 466 15.95 -12.65 -11.52
C SER A 466 14.52 -13.03 -11.88
N ASP A 467 14.16 -14.27 -11.57
CA ASP A 467 12.78 -14.75 -11.47
C ASP A 467 12.43 -14.80 -9.98
N ASP A 468 11.43 -14.02 -9.61
CA ASP A 468 11.07 -13.70 -8.25
C ASP A 468 9.69 -14.30 -7.94
N ASN A 469 9.58 -15.06 -6.87
CA ASN A 469 8.31 -15.52 -6.34
C ASN A 469 8.08 -14.89 -4.98
N HIS A 470 6.93 -14.26 -4.82
CA HIS A 470 6.56 -13.55 -3.62
C HIS A 470 5.36 -14.23 -2.97
N HIS A 471 5.41 -14.35 -1.65
CA HIS A 471 4.30 -14.79 -0.82
C HIS A 471 4.07 -13.76 0.28
N ARG A 472 2.98 -13.01 0.14
CA ARG A 472 2.55 -12.02 1.13
C ARG A 472 1.44 -12.59 1.97
N THR A 473 1.52 -12.41 3.29
CA THR A 473 0.47 -12.69 4.26
C THR A 473 0.22 -11.43 5.09
N ASP A 474 -0.94 -10.81 4.90
CA ASP A 474 -1.38 -9.65 5.67
C ASP A 474 -2.44 -10.10 6.69
N HIS A 475 -2.22 -9.81 7.96
CA HIS A 475 -3.22 -9.88 9.01
C HIS A 475 -3.73 -8.48 9.34
N ASP A 476 -5.02 -8.27 9.10
CA ASP A 476 -5.71 -7.06 9.53
C ASP A 476 -6.57 -7.35 10.74
N GLY A 477 -6.14 -6.87 11.91
CA GLY A 477 -6.88 -7.04 13.15
C GLY A 477 -8.13 -6.18 13.25
N LEU A 478 -8.33 -5.18 12.39
CA LEU A 478 -9.61 -4.44 12.30
C LEU A 478 -10.71 -5.31 11.71
N ILE A 479 -10.34 -6.25 10.86
CA ILE A 479 -11.31 -7.14 10.24
C ILE A 479 -11.12 -8.59 10.68
N GLY A 480 -10.03 -8.93 11.36
CA GLY A 480 -9.68 -10.31 11.70
C GLY A 480 -9.47 -11.19 10.47
N ALA A 481 -9.18 -10.57 9.33
CA ALA A 481 -8.87 -11.30 8.11
C ALA A 481 -7.37 -11.49 8.01
N THR A 482 -7.00 -12.67 7.54
CA THR A 482 -5.65 -12.92 7.03
C THR A 482 -5.77 -13.13 5.53
N ASN A 483 -5.16 -12.25 4.76
CA ASN A 483 -5.10 -12.35 3.31
C ASN A 483 -3.72 -12.86 2.93
N SER A 484 -3.65 -13.96 2.19
CA SER A 484 -2.41 -14.38 1.56
C SER A 484 -2.50 -14.19 0.05
N THR A 485 -1.42 -13.73 -0.56
CA THR A 485 -1.30 -13.56 -1.99
C THR A 485 0.08 -14.02 -2.41
N SER A 486 0.13 -14.78 -3.50
CA SER A 486 1.41 -15.13 -4.12
C SER A 486 1.46 -14.51 -5.51
N PHE A 487 2.59 -13.95 -5.87
CA PHE A 487 2.79 -13.34 -7.19
C PHE A 487 4.23 -13.54 -7.66
N GLY A 488 4.38 -13.76 -8.96
CA GLY A 488 5.68 -13.80 -9.62
C GLY A 488 6.14 -12.42 -10.06
N GLY A 489 7.43 -12.25 -10.25
CA GLY A 489 8.07 -11.07 -10.81
C GLY A 489 9.29 -11.48 -11.63
N GLU A 490 9.63 -10.68 -12.63
CA GLU A 490 10.91 -10.81 -13.32
C GLU A 490 11.62 -9.45 -13.22
N THR A 491 12.89 -9.46 -12.84
CA THR A 491 13.69 -8.23 -12.73
C THR A 491 14.91 -8.33 -13.63
N MET A 492 15.25 -7.25 -14.33
CA MET A 492 16.47 -7.16 -15.11
C MET A 492 17.22 -5.88 -14.76
N ALA A 493 18.46 -6.00 -14.30
CA ALA A 493 19.31 -4.83 -14.09
C ALA A 493 20.57 -4.85 -14.94
N ILE A 494 21.05 -3.65 -15.25
CA ILE A 494 22.37 -3.42 -15.82
C ILE A 494 23.07 -2.32 -15.03
N SER A 495 24.33 -2.55 -14.67
CA SER A 495 25.20 -1.56 -14.03
C SER A 495 26.53 -1.45 -14.75
N GLN A 496 27.04 -0.22 -14.81
CA GLN A 496 28.35 0.10 -15.35
C GLN A 496 29.10 1.00 -14.36
N THR A 497 30.22 0.50 -13.84
CA THR A 497 31.10 1.26 -12.95
C THR A 497 32.39 1.59 -13.68
N ALA A 498 32.80 2.86 -13.65
CA ALA A 498 34.12 3.29 -14.04
C ALA A 498 34.86 3.85 -12.82
N SER A 499 36.10 3.42 -12.59
CA SER A 499 36.91 3.85 -11.45
C SER A 499 38.35 4.09 -11.86
N LEU A 500 39.04 5.00 -11.16
CA LEU A 500 40.41 5.39 -11.47
C LEU A 500 41.24 5.46 -10.19
N PRO A 501 42.08 4.47 -9.86
CA PRO A 501 42.96 4.53 -8.71
C PRO A 501 44.03 5.62 -8.89
N LEU A 502 44.13 6.53 -7.95
CA LEU A 502 45.07 7.64 -7.89
C LEU A 502 45.93 7.53 -6.64
N GLN A 503 47.22 7.85 -6.75
CA GLN A 503 48.09 7.98 -5.59
C GLN A 503 48.27 9.47 -5.25
N VAL A 504 47.82 9.88 -4.06
CA VAL A 504 47.91 11.27 -3.59
C VAL A 504 48.62 11.28 -2.23
N ALA A 505 49.78 11.95 -2.16
CA ALA A 505 50.61 12.03 -0.96
C ALA A 505 50.93 10.66 -0.32
N GLY A 506 51.18 9.63 -1.15
CA GLY A 506 51.48 8.27 -0.69
C GLY A 506 50.25 7.42 -0.34
N ASN A 507 49.04 8.00 -0.30
CA ASN A 507 47.79 7.27 -0.09
C ASN A 507 47.11 6.93 -1.42
N TRP A 508 46.41 5.81 -1.47
CA TRP A 508 45.56 5.45 -2.61
C TRP A 508 44.15 6.03 -2.43
N PHE A 509 43.64 6.67 -3.48
CA PHE A 509 42.29 7.22 -3.56
C PHE A 509 41.68 6.76 -4.89
N THR A 510 40.51 6.13 -4.88
CA THR A 510 39.88 5.58 -6.09
C THR A 510 38.51 6.22 -6.31
N PRO A 511 38.43 7.38 -6.99
CA PRO A 511 37.16 7.91 -7.46
C PRO A 511 36.48 6.92 -8.39
N TRP A 512 35.15 6.90 -8.35
CA TRP A 512 34.33 6.07 -9.22
C TRP A 512 33.02 6.76 -9.60
N ILE A 513 32.43 6.32 -10.70
CA ILE A 513 31.08 6.64 -11.15
C ILE A 513 30.36 5.33 -11.50
N ASN A 514 29.10 5.20 -11.09
CA ASN A 514 28.24 4.07 -11.44
C ASN A 514 27.01 4.59 -12.18
N LEU A 515 26.64 3.89 -13.24
CA LEU A 515 25.37 4.06 -13.94
C LEU A 515 24.62 2.75 -13.81
N SER A 516 23.43 2.77 -13.22
CA SER A 516 22.58 1.60 -13.07
C SER A 516 21.19 1.84 -13.64
N HIS A 517 20.56 0.76 -14.11
CA HIS A 517 19.16 0.70 -14.50
C HIS A 517 18.63 -0.67 -14.07
N THR A 518 17.41 -0.70 -13.54
CA THR A 518 16.70 -1.88 -13.08
C THR A 518 15.29 -1.84 -13.64
#